data_AF-A0A9P5PIV3-F1
#
_entry.id   AF-A0A9P5PIV3-F1
#
_cell.length_a   1.000
_cell.length_b   1.000
_cell.length_c   1.000
_cell.angle_alpha   90.00
_cell.angle_beta   90.00
_cell.angle_gamma   90.00
#
_symmetry.space_group_name_H-M   'P 1'
#
loop_
_entity.id
_entity.type
_entity.pdbx_description
1 polymer ?
#
loop_
_entity_poly.entity_id
_entity_poly.type
_entity_poly.pdbx_seq_one_letter_code
_entity_poly.pdbx_strand_id
1 'polypeptide(L)'
;MLKDDTFKGDWRQTRLPSLLILHNGPNVQAIGAVYTENPYVEPLSSSIPLDFNKFNTTSMETLPSKHAVDVDQVTFPYVRTYESSSGTTVPFNYIERISQIRLIIVKFGYGRYGVDAHRAAAQSNLAPALLNHTNLDGGWWMVVMETLEDSWKPCNDFVNIEQPCKEAIEQSVRRFHELGFIHGDLRDANLFVSFDGGQWDCQIIDYDWAGREGEVRYPIGVYRNSSVWRPEQYMGGDLITLDHDRLTVEEFLK
;
A
#
# COMPACT_ATOMS: atom_id res chain seq x y z
N MET A 1 -25.18 -15.10 17.35
CA MET A 1 -25.57 -16.52 17.32
C MET A 1 -24.39 -17.38 17.74
N LEU A 2 -23.99 -17.34 19.03
CA LEU A 2 -22.72 -17.91 19.51
C LEU A 2 -22.72 -18.31 21.00
N LYS A 3 -23.89 -18.36 21.64
CA LYS A 3 -24.01 -18.76 23.05
C LYS A 3 -24.12 -20.27 23.23
N ASP A 4 -24.58 -20.97 22.18
CA ASP A 4 -25.15 -22.32 22.29
C ASP A 4 -24.51 -23.34 21.31
N ASP A 5 -23.36 -23.00 20.71
CA ASP A 5 -22.58 -23.94 19.89
C ASP A 5 -21.69 -24.81 20.79
N THR A 6 -21.83 -26.14 20.67
CA THR A 6 -21.14 -27.13 21.50
C THR A 6 -19.63 -27.27 21.25
N PHE A 7 -19.10 -26.74 20.14
CA PHE A 7 -17.70 -26.89 19.74
C PHE A 7 -16.88 -25.61 19.85
N LYS A 8 -17.48 -24.53 20.39
CA LYS A 8 -16.86 -23.22 20.54
C LYS A 8 -15.53 -23.29 21.33
N GLY A 9 -14.42 -23.12 20.61
CA GLY A 9 -13.05 -23.10 21.17
C GLY A 9 -12.25 -24.40 21.01
N ASP A 10 -12.81 -25.48 20.44
CA ASP A 10 -12.05 -26.71 20.18
C ASP A 10 -11.22 -26.60 18.90
N TRP A 11 -10.04 -25.97 19.01
CA TRP A 11 -9.10 -25.74 17.90
C TRP A 11 -8.65 -27.01 17.16
N ARG A 12 -8.87 -28.20 17.72
CA ARG A 12 -8.58 -29.49 17.04
C ARG A 12 -9.58 -29.81 15.94
N GLN A 13 -10.71 -29.10 15.89
CA GLN A 13 -11.77 -29.27 14.89
C GLN A 13 -11.86 -28.09 13.90
N THR A 14 -11.03 -27.04 14.04
CA THR A 14 -10.96 -25.96 13.05
C THR A 14 -10.18 -26.44 11.82
N ARG A 15 -10.84 -26.41 10.66
CA ARG A 15 -10.25 -26.72 9.36
C ARG A 15 -10.15 -25.44 8.54
N LEU A 16 -9.20 -25.39 7.61
CA LEU A 16 -9.00 -24.25 6.70
C LEU A 16 -8.93 -22.88 7.42
N PRO A 17 -8.07 -22.70 8.44
CA PRO A 17 -7.87 -21.39 9.07
C PRO A 17 -7.40 -20.39 8.01
N SER A 18 -8.21 -19.39 7.77
CA SER A 18 -8.07 -18.44 6.67
C SER A 18 -8.17 -17.02 7.21
N LEU A 19 -7.30 -16.13 6.74
CA LEU A 19 -7.43 -14.69 6.97
C LEU A 19 -8.12 -14.08 5.75
N LEU A 20 -9.34 -13.60 5.94
CA LEU A 20 -10.08 -12.83 4.94
C LEU A 20 -9.83 -11.35 5.20
N ILE A 21 -9.58 -10.58 4.14
CA ILE A 21 -9.50 -9.13 4.20
C ILE A 21 -10.71 -8.59 3.47
N LEU A 22 -11.66 -8.00 4.21
CA LEU A 22 -12.78 -7.28 3.61
C LEU A 22 -12.34 -5.87 3.25
N HIS A 23 -12.69 -5.43 2.04
CA HIS A 23 -12.50 -4.06 1.56
C HIS A 23 -13.88 -3.43 1.28
N ASN A 24 -14.50 -2.86 2.32
CA ASN A 24 -15.87 -2.33 2.28
C ASN A 24 -15.87 -0.81 2.04
N GLY A 25 -15.92 -0.41 0.77
CA GLY A 25 -15.84 1.01 0.38
C GLY A 25 -14.49 1.60 0.79
N PRO A 26 -14.43 2.73 1.54
CA PRO A 26 -13.18 3.32 1.99
C PRO A 26 -12.59 2.63 3.24
N ASN A 27 -12.92 1.36 3.52
CA ASN A 27 -12.46 0.67 4.73
C ASN A 27 -11.89 -0.72 4.46
N VAL A 28 -10.89 -1.11 5.25
CA VAL A 28 -10.35 -2.46 5.33
C VAL A 28 -10.65 -3.10 6.69
N GLN A 29 -10.94 -4.41 6.71
CA GLN A 29 -11.13 -5.18 7.94
C GLN A 29 -10.58 -6.60 7.79
N ALA A 30 -9.78 -7.04 8.76
CA ALA A 30 -9.34 -8.42 8.87
C ALA A 30 -10.43 -9.27 9.56
N ILE A 31 -10.74 -10.42 8.96
CA ILE A 31 -11.71 -11.40 9.44
C ILE A 31 -11.04 -12.77 9.45
N GLY A 32 -11.14 -13.49 10.57
CA GLY A 32 -10.74 -14.87 10.68
C GLY A 32 -11.88 -15.75 10.17
N ALA A 33 -11.57 -16.67 9.28
CA ALA A 33 -12.51 -17.69 8.81
C ALA A 33 -11.97 -19.08 9.14
N VAL A 34 -12.85 -19.95 9.62
CA VAL A 34 -12.57 -21.37 9.85
C VAL A 34 -13.76 -22.19 9.38
N TYR A 35 -13.51 -23.43 8.98
CA TYR A 35 -14.55 -24.40 8.68
C TYR A 35 -14.59 -25.44 9.81
N THR A 36 -15.73 -25.55 10.51
CA THR A 36 -15.95 -26.58 11.54
C THR A 36 -16.93 -27.63 10.99
N GLU A 37 -18.17 -27.65 11.49
CA GLU A 37 -19.31 -28.32 10.83
C GLU A 37 -19.92 -27.41 9.74
N ASN A 38 -19.76 -26.10 9.89
CA ASN A 38 -20.23 -25.07 8.96
C ASN A 38 -19.10 -24.05 8.72
N PRO A 39 -19.14 -23.25 7.62
CA PRO A 39 -18.24 -22.11 7.45
C PRO A 39 -18.54 -21.04 8.49
N TYR A 40 -17.50 -20.56 9.15
CA TYR A 40 -17.60 -19.61 10.26
C TYR A 40 -16.63 -18.44 10.04
N VAL A 41 -17.09 -17.23 10.35
CA VAL A 41 -16.33 -15.99 10.17
C VAL A 41 -16.47 -15.07 11.38
N GLU A 42 -15.35 -14.52 11.87
CA GLU A 42 -15.29 -13.57 12.98
C GLU A 42 -14.36 -12.40 12.67
N PRO A 43 -14.77 -11.14 12.94
CA PRO A 43 -13.86 -9.99 12.85
C PRO A 43 -12.65 -10.14 13.77
N LEU A 44 -11.44 -10.08 13.19
CA LEU A 44 -10.18 -10.04 13.93
C LEU A 44 -9.66 -8.62 14.14
N SER A 45 -10.12 -7.65 13.33
CA SER A 45 -9.85 -6.23 13.52
C SER A 45 -11.14 -5.41 13.56
N SER A 46 -11.02 -4.19 14.09
CA SER A 46 -11.93 -3.10 13.72
C SER A 46 -11.89 -2.85 12.21
N SER A 47 -12.96 -2.27 11.67
CA SER A 47 -12.93 -1.67 10.33
C SER A 47 -12.08 -0.40 10.38
N ILE A 48 -11.04 -0.32 9.55
CA ILE A 48 -10.09 0.80 9.50
C ILE A 48 -10.30 1.56 8.18
N PRO A 49 -10.48 2.90 8.19
CA PRO A 49 -10.57 3.67 6.96
C PRO A 49 -9.23 3.70 6.22
N LEU A 50 -9.29 3.60 4.89
CA LEU A 50 -8.18 3.72 3.96
C LEU A 50 -8.02 5.16 3.43
N ASP A 51 -8.94 6.07 3.77
CA ASP A 51 -8.91 7.48 3.38
C ASP A 51 -8.72 8.43 4.57
N PHE A 52 -8.31 9.65 4.27
CA PHE A 52 -8.03 10.69 5.26
C PHE A 52 -9.21 11.65 5.43
N ASN A 53 -9.96 11.51 6.52
CA ASN A 53 -11.00 12.48 6.87
C ASN A 53 -10.41 13.69 7.60
N LYS A 54 -10.10 14.75 6.83
CA LYS A 54 -9.56 16.03 7.32
C LYS A 54 -10.40 16.77 8.38
N PHE A 55 -11.62 16.33 8.67
CA PHE A 55 -12.52 16.92 9.67
C PHE A 55 -12.66 16.08 10.94
N ASN A 56 -12.05 14.89 11.02
CA ASN A 56 -12.13 13.99 12.18
C ASN A 56 -10.74 13.67 12.74
N THR A 57 -10.08 14.70 13.28
CA THR A 57 -8.76 14.58 13.90
C THR A 57 -8.77 13.76 15.19
N THR A 58 -9.90 13.68 15.90
CA THR A 58 -10.00 12.88 17.14
C THR A 58 -9.87 11.38 16.87
N SER A 59 -10.39 10.90 15.73
CA SER A 59 -10.15 9.50 15.31
C SER A 59 -8.70 9.28 14.86
N MET A 60 -7.94 10.33 14.52
CA MET A 60 -6.49 10.20 14.28
C MET A 60 -5.68 10.07 15.57
N GLU A 61 -6.17 10.58 16.70
CA GLU A 61 -5.48 10.42 17.99
C GLU A 61 -5.54 8.99 18.52
N THR A 62 -6.48 8.19 18.02
CA THR A 62 -6.65 6.76 18.32
C THR A 62 -6.27 5.84 17.16
N LEU A 63 -5.88 6.39 16.00
CA LEU A 63 -5.22 5.63 14.93
C LEU A 63 -3.75 5.35 15.32
N PRO A 64 -3.10 4.29 14.79
CA PRO A 64 -1.82 3.80 15.32
C PRO A 64 -0.62 4.74 15.21
N SER A 65 -0.75 5.89 14.53
CA SER A 65 0.32 6.88 14.35
C SER A 65 0.77 7.55 15.66
N LYS A 66 -0.06 7.60 16.71
CA LYS A 66 0.37 8.00 18.07
C LYS A 66 0.80 6.84 18.97
N HIS A 67 0.79 5.59 18.48
CA HIS A 67 1.20 4.41 19.24
C HIS A 67 2.60 3.87 18.87
N ALA A 68 3.24 4.44 17.85
CA ALA A 68 4.69 4.33 17.63
C ALA A 68 5.48 5.23 18.62
N VAL A 69 5.25 5.05 19.93
CA VAL A 69 6.05 5.69 20.99
C VAL A 69 7.39 4.96 21.19
N ASP A 70 7.49 3.74 20.67
CA ASP A 70 8.70 2.93 20.68
C ASP A 70 8.87 2.29 19.29
N VAL A 71 9.92 2.70 18.56
CA VAL A 71 10.24 2.18 17.22
C VAL A 71 10.57 0.68 17.23
N ASP A 72 10.79 0.10 18.42
CA ASP A 72 11.03 -1.32 18.59
C ASP A 72 9.76 -2.17 18.73
N GLN A 73 8.59 -1.58 19.00
CA GLN A 73 7.35 -2.30 19.35
C GLN A 73 6.09 -1.77 18.64
N VAL A 74 5.64 -2.48 17.59
CA VAL A 74 4.43 -2.13 16.81
C VAL A 74 3.16 -2.88 17.27
N THR A 75 2.26 -2.16 17.96
CA THR A 75 0.83 -2.45 18.30
C THR A 75 0.43 -3.42 19.43
N PHE A 76 -0.71 -3.10 20.08
CA PHE A 76 -1.20 -3.55 21.39
C PHE A 76 -2.53 -4.37 21.30
N PRO A 77 -2.88 -5.23 22.28
CA PRO A 77 -2.10 -5.59 23.47
C PRO A 77 -1.13 -6.73 23.22
N TYR A 78 0.14 -6.49 23.57
CA TYR A 78 1.12 -7.56 23.70
C TYR A 78 0.69 -8.51 24.81
N VAL A 79 0.56 -9.79 24.47
CA VAL A 79 0.45 -10.85 25.47
C VAL A 79 1.71 -10.79 26.33
N ARG A 80 1.55 -10.56 27.63
CA ARG A 80 2.64 -10.57 28.63
C ARG A 80 2.47 -11.69 29.66
N THR A 81 1.51 -12.57 29.42
CA THR A 81 1.13 -13.69 30.27
C THR A 81 0.67 -14.86 29.41
N TYR A 82 1.10 -16.08 29.70
CA TYR A 82 0.55 -17.29 29.06
C TYR A 82 0.09 -18.29 30.12
N GLU A 83 -0.90 -19.12 29.78
CA GLU A 83 -1.26 -20.25 30.63
C GLU A 83 -0.27 -21.40 30.44
N SER A 84 0.39 -21.80 31.52
CA SER A 84 1.22 -23.00 31.52
C SER A 84 0.36 -24.27 31.40
N SER A 85 0.99 -25.40 31.10
CA SER A 85 0.32 -26.71 31.09
C SER A 85 -0.25 -27.15 32.46
N SER A 86 0.06 -26.41 33.54
CA SER A 86 -0.51 -26.59 34.88
C SER A 86 -1.68 -25.64 35.19
N GLY A 87 -2.16 -24.85 34.21
CA GLY A 87 -3.21 -23.85 34.42
C GLY A 87 -2.75 -22.70 35.32
N THR A 88 -1.49 -22.30 35.19
CA THR A 88 -0.92 -21.16 35.91
C THR A 88 -0.58 -20.05 34.93
N THR A 89 -1.13 -18.86 35.16
CA THR A 89 -0.76 -17.65 34.40
C THR A 89 0.69 -17.26 34.69
N VAL A 90 1.58 -17.46 33.71
CA VAL A 90 3.01 -17.12 33.81
C VAL A 90 3.25 -15.77 33.13
N PRO A 91 3.67 -14.71 33.86
CA PRO A 91 4.06 -13.45 33.26
C PRO A 91 5.44 -13.54 32.60
N PHE A 92 5.66 -12.77 31.54
CA PHE A 92 6.95 -12.67 30.86
C PHE A 92 7.24 -11.25 30.35
N ASN A 93 8.53 -10.96 30.19
CA ASN A 93 9.03 -9.71 29.65
C ASN A 93 9.79 -10.01 28.35
N TYR A 94 9.62 -9.14 27.36
CA TYR A 94 10.46 -9.12 26.16
C TYR A 94 11.84 -8.57 26.56
N ILE A 95 12.91 -9.31 26.23
CA ILE A 95 14.29 -8.98 26.62
C ILE A 95 14.99 -8.19 25.50
N GLU A 96 15.09 -8.78 24.32
CA GLU A 96 15.72 -8.17 23.14
C GLU A 96 15.10 -8.69 21.82
N ARG A 97 15.56 -8.12 20.70
CA ARG A 97 14.87 -8.10 19.40
C ARG A 97 15.61 -8.99 18.38
N ILE A 98 15.34 -10.30 18.41
CA ILE A 98 16.09 -11.36 17.67
C ILE A 98 16.23 -11.09 16.15
N SER A 99 15.35 -10.29 15.55
CA SER A 99 15.48 -9.79 14.19
C SER A 99 14.81 -8.42 14.03
N GLN A 100 15.34 -7.58 13.14
CA GLN A 100 14.72 -6.30 12.76
C GLN A 100 13.31 -6.50 12.18
N ILE A 101 12.39 -5.56 12.43
CA ILE A 101 11.14 -5.48 11.68
C ILE A 101 11.49 -4.95 10.29
N ARG A 102 11.33 -5.79 9.27
CA ARG A 102 11.21 -5.30 7.90
C ARG A 102 9.78 -4.82 7.72
N LEU A 103 9.58 -3.50 7.77
CA LEU A 103 8.31 -2.92 7.32
C LEU A 103 8.14 -3.22 5.84
N ILE A 104 6.93 -3.65 5.48
CA ILE A 104 6.54 -3.98 4.11
C ILE A 104 5.17 -3.37 3.86
N ILE A 105 4.95 -2.88 2.65
CA ILE A 105 3.62 -2.50 2.19
C ILE A 105 2.98 -3.71 1.53
N VAL A 106 1.79 -4.09 2.01
CA VAL A 106 0.92 -5.05 1.34
C VAL A 106 -0.24 -4.28 0.75
N LYS A 107 -0.33 -4.22 -0.59
CA LYS A 107 -1.42 -3.56 -1.32
C LYS A 107 -2.24 -4.62 -2.06
N PHE A 108 -3.56 -4.45 -2.02
CA PHE A 108 -4.51 -5.22 -2.81
C PHE A 108 -5.15 -4.31 -3.86
N GLY A 109 -5.50 -4.89 -5.00
CA GLY A 109 -6.24 -4.19 -6.04
C GLY A 109 -6.91 -5.17 -7.00
N TYR A 110 -7.58 -4.63 -8.01
CA TYR A 110 -8.43 -5.39 -8.93
C TYR A 110 -8.01 -5.16 -10.39
N GLY A 111 -8.16 -6.18 -11.22
CA GLY A 111 -7.83 -6.13 -12.64
C GLY A 111 -6.37 -6.48 -12.90
N ARG A 112 -5.61 -5.53 -13.45
CA ARG A 112 -4.19 -5.68 -13.78
C ARG A 112 -3.34 -4.90 -12.78
N TYR A 113 -2.12 -5.38 -12.53
CA TYR A 113 -1.03 -4.61 -11.92
C TYR A 113 0.14 -4.50 -12.89
N GLY A 114 0.87 -3.39 -12.87
CA GLY A 114 2.05 -3.14 -13.70
C GLY A 114 3.31 -3.86 -13.21
N VAL A 115 3.24 -5.18 -12.99
CA VAL A 115 4.31 -6.01 -12.40
C VAL A 115 5.67 -5.79 -13.08
N ASP A 116 5.71 -5.85 -14.41
CA ASP A 116 6.97 -5.76 -15.15
C ASP A 116 7.54 -4.34 -15.14
N ALA A 117 6.66 -3.33 -15.15
CA ALA A 117 7.05 -1.92 -15.03
C ALA A 117 7.65 -1.64 -13.63
N HIS A 118 6.98 -2.09 -12.57
CA HIS A 118 7.46 -1.94 -11.20
C HIS A 118 8.80 -2.68 -10.99
N ARG A 119 8.93 -3.92 -11.49
CA ARG A 119 10.19 -4.68 -11.40
C ARG A 119 11.34 -3.98 -12.15
N ALA A 120 11.09 -3.48 -13.35
CA ALA A 120 12.11 -2.78 -14.14
C ALA A 120 12.52 -1.45 -13.47
N ALA A 121 11.55 -0.70 -12.93
CA ALA A 121 11.80 0.51 -12.17
C ALA A 121 12.64 0.23 -10.91
N ALA A 122 12.25 -0.78 -10.11
CA ALA A 122 12.97 -1.17 -8.91
C ALA A 122 14.40 -1.64 -9.21
N GLN A 123 14.61 -2.43 -10.27
CA GLN A 123 15.95 -2.84 -10.75
C GLN A 123 16.82 -1.66 -11.21
N SER A 124 16.20 -0.51 -11.49
CA SER A 124 16.85 0.72 -11.93
C SER A 124 16.96 1.79 -10.81
N ASN A 125 16.61 1.42 -9.57
CA ASN A 125 16.48 2.30 -8.40
C ASN A 125 15.46 3.45 -8.58
N LEU A 126 14.42 3.25 -9.40
CA LEU A 126 13.33 4.21 -9.63
C LEU A 126 12.06 3.88 -8.82
N ALA A 127 12.11 2.84 -7.96
CA ALA A 127 10.97 2.35 -7.18
C ALA A 127 11.44 1.51 -5.98
N PRO A 128 10.62 1.37 -4.92
CA PRO A 128 10.87 0.40 -3.86
C PRO A 128 10.77 -1.03 -4.40
N ALA A 129 11.50 -1.99 -3.82
CA ALA A 129 11.54 -3.33 -4.37
C ALA A 129 10.18 -4.06 -4.26
N LEU A 130 9.70 -4.59 -5.40
CA LEU A 130 8.56 -5.50 -5.44
C LEU A 130 8.98 -6.89 -4.94
N LEU A 131 8.68 -7.19 -3.68
CA LEU A 131 9.06 -8.43 -3.00
C LEU A 131 8.21 -9.63 -3.43
N ASN A 132 6.92 -9.43 -3.67
CA ASN A 132 6.03 -10.45 -4.20
C ASN A 132 4.88 -9.82 -5.00
N HIS A 133 4.36 -10.56 -5.98
CA HIS A 133 3.10 -10.30 -6.66
C HIS A 133 2.34 -11.62 -6.80
N THR A 134 1.06 -11.63 -6.47
CA THR A 134 0.21 -12.82 -6.53
C THR A 134 -1.17 -12.45 -7.05
N ASN A 135 -1.58 -13.08 -8.15
CA ASN A 135 -2.97 -13.04 -8.60
C ASN A 135 -3.83 -13.87 -7.63
N LEU A 136 -4.98 -13.32 -7.27
CA LEU A 136 -5.98 -13.92 -6.39
C LEU A 136 -7.25 -14.24 -7.18
N ASP A 137 -8.13 -15.02 -6.58
CA ASP A 137 -9.42 -15.36 -7.19
C ASP A 137 -10.28 -14.11 -7.46
N GLY A 138 -11.15 -14.21 -8.46
CA GLY A 138 -12.08 -13.12 -8.82
C GLY A 138 -11.41 -11.89 -9.46
N GLY A 139 -10.18 -12.01 -9.97
CA GLY A 139 -9.49 -10.92 -10.67
C GLY A 139 -8.84 -9.90 -9.73
N TRP A 140 -8.67 -10.24 -8.46
CA TRP A 140 -7.87 -9.46 -7.51
C TRP A 140 -6.38 -9.79 -7.65
N TRP A 141 -5.54 -8.89 -7.18
CA TRP A 141 -4.11 -9.11 -7.00
C TRP A 141 -3.66 -8.59 -5.63
N MET A 142 -2.56 -9.17 -5.15
CA MET A 142 -1.82 -8.71 -3.98
C MET A 142 -0.38 -8.45 -4.38
N VAL A 143 0.16 -7.30 -3.95
CA VAL A 143 1.59 -7.00 -4.02
C VAL A 143 2.15 -6.80 -2.62
N VAL A 144 3.38 -7.25 -2.45
CA VAL A 144 4.20 -6.98 -1.26
C VAL A 144 5.43 -6.24 -1.75
N MET A 145 5.68 -5.05 -1.22
CA MET A 145 6.84 -4.23 -1.57
C MET A 145 7.51 -3.64 -0.33
N GLU A 146 8.73 -3.13 -0.48
CA GLU A 146 9.42 -2.40 0.58
C GLU A 146 8.74 -1.07 0.89
N THR A 147 8.92 -0.59 2.12
CA THR A 147 8.66 0.81 2.47
C THR A 147 9.78 1.71 1.96
N LEU A 148 9.44 2.94 1.58
CA LEU A 148 10.43 4.00 1.50
C LEU A 148 10.89 4.39 2.91
N GLU A 149 12.13 4.85 3.03
CA GLU A 149 12.65 5.40 4.29
C GLU A 149 12.02 6.78 4.59
N ASP A 150 12.03 7.20 5.87
CA ASP A 150 11.45 8.48 6.30
C ASP A 150 12.06 9.72 5.63
N SER A 151 13.24 9.59 5.00
CA SER A 151 13.90 10.61 4.19
C SER A 151 13.17 10.92 2.87
N TRP A 152 12.38 9.98 2.36
CA TRP A 152 11.56 10.16 1.16
C TRP A 152 10.24 10.84 1.51
N LYS A 153 9.89 11.88 0.74
CA LYS A 153 8.62 12.63 0.90
C LYS A 153 7.87 12.66 -0.43
N PRO A 154 6.54 12.50 -0.44
CA PRO A 154 5.76 12.69 -1.65
C PRO A 154 5.86 14.15 -2.09
N CYS A 155 5.83 14.40 -3.39
CA CYS A 155 6.00 15.75 -3.92
C CYS A 155 4.89 16.71 -3.48
N ASN A 156 3.70 16.20 -3.14
CA ASN A 156 2.59 17.02 -2.64
C ASN A 156 2.76 17.54 -1.20
N ASP A 157 3.77 17.10 -0.45
CA ASP A 157 4.16 17.71 0.84
C ASP A 157 4.91 19.05 0.63
N PHE A 158 5.38 19.35 -0.58
CA PHE A 158 6.18 20.54 -0.89
C PHE A 158 5.32 21.64 -1.53
N VAL A 159 5.32 22.83 -0.91
CA VAL A 159 4.62 24.02 -1.46
C VAL A 159 5.32 24.57 -2.71
N ASN A 160 6.64 24.46 -2.78
CA ASN A 160 7.46 24.81 -3.93
C ASN A 160 8.54 23.73 -4.10
N ILE A 161 8.66 23.17 -5.30
CA ILE A 161 9.71 22.22 -5.65
C ILE A 161 10.86 22.98 -6.28
N GLU A 162 12.06 22.84 -5.72
CA GLU A 162 13.25 23.53 -6.20
C GLU A 162 13.69 23.01 -7.57
N GLN A 163 14.31 23.86 -8.39
CA GLN A 163 14.70 23.51 -9.77
C GLN A 163 15.55 22.21 -9.86
N PRO A 164 16.56 21.96 -8.99
CA PRO A 164 17.31 20.69 -9.01
C PRO A 164 16.47 19.46 -8.66
N CYS A 165 15.40 19.64 -7.88
CA CYS A 165 14.44 18.58 -7.57
C CYS A 165 13.51 18.30 -8.76
N LYS A 166 13.03 19.36 -9.45
CA LYS A 166 12.26 19.23 -10.70
C LYS A 166 13.06 18.44 -11.74
N GLU A 167 14.34 18.76 -11.92
CA GLU A 167 15.25 18.07 -12.84
C GLU A 167 15.44 16.58 -12.48
N ALA A 168 15.55 16.23 -11.20
CA ALA A 168 15.64 14.84 -10.74
C ALA A 168 14.35 14.04 -11.00
N ILE A 169 13.18 14.67 -10.85
CA ILE A 169 11.87 14.07 -11.17
C ILE A 169 11.77 13.81 -12.68
N GLU A 170 12.05 14.82 -13.52
CA GLU A 170 12.04 14.69 -14.98
C GLU A 170 13.02 13.61 -15.46
N GLN A 171 14.22 13.57 -14.88
CA GLN A 171 15.22 12.55 -15.20
C GLN A 171 14.76 11.15 -14.80
N SER A 172 14.11 10.98 -13.64
CA SER A 172 13.63 9.66 -13.17
C SER A 172 12.46 9.14 -13.99
N VAL A 173 11.50 10.01 -14.35
CA VAL A 173 10.39 9.67 -15.25
C VAL A 173 10.92 9.32 -16.65
N ARG A 174 11.86 10.12 -17.18
CA ARG A 174 12.51 9.82 -18.46
C ARG A 174 13.25 8.48 -18.44
N ARG A 175 14.02 8.20 -17.38
CA ARG A 175 14.73 6.91 -17.22
C ARG A 175 13.73 5.74 -17.16
N PHE A 176 12.58 5.92 -16.53
CA PHE A 176 11.51 4.93 -16.53
C PHE A 176 10.91 4.71 -17.93
N HIS A 177 10.71 5.77 -18.71
CA HIS A 177 10.30 5.68 -20.13
C HIS A 177 11.37 4.99 -21.01
N GLU A 178 12.65 5.23 -20.75
CA GLU A 178 13.77 4.57 -21.44
C GLU A 178 13.84 3.04 -21.18
N LEU A 179 13.17 2.52 -20.13
CA LEU A 179 12.96 1.08 -19.90
C LEU A 179 11.83 0.48 -20.79
N GLY A 180 11.14 1.31 -21.57
CA GLY A 180 10.04 0.90 -22.45
C GLY A 180 8.71 0.71 -21.71
N PHE A 181 8.47 1.49 -20.65
CA PHE A 181 7.25 1.49 -19.86
C PHE A 181 6.67 2.90 -19.71
N ILE A 182 5.38 2.96 -19.41
CA ILE A 182 4.61 4.16 -19.07
C ILE A 182 3.79 3.86 -17.80
N HIS A 183 3.48 4.88 -17.01
CA HIS A 183 2.90 4.74 -15.68
C HIS A 183 1.38 4.95 -15.68
N GLY A 184 0.91 5.97 -16.40
CA GLY A 184 -0.50 6.36 -16.52
C GLY A 184 -1.03 7.19 -15.36
N ASP A 185 -0.54 6.97 -14.14
CA ASP A 185 -0.92 7.74 -12.94
C ASP A 185 0.24 8.55 -12.34
N LEU A 186 1.04 9.24 -13.16
CA LEU A 186 2.02 10.20 -12.61
C LEU A 186 1.28 11.41 -12.03
N ARG A 187 1.63 11.71 -10.78
CA ARG A 187 1.13 12.85 -9.99
C ARG A 187 2.04 13.09 -8.80
N ASP A 188 1.93 14.28 -8.23
CA ASP A 188 2.58 14.71 -6.99
C ASP A 188 2.50 13.70 -5.82
N ALA A 189 1.38 13.00 -5.67
CA ALA A 189 1.16 11.97 -4.65
C ALA A 189 1.87 10.63 -4.94
N ASN A 190 2.26 10.37 -6.20
CA ASN A 190 2.84 9.11 -6.66
C ASN A 190 4.35 9.24 -6.99
N LEU A 191 4.89 10.44 -6.82
CA LEU A 191 6.31 10.76 -6.98
C LEU A 191 6.89 11.12 -5.61
N PHE A 192 7.86 10.36 -5.15
CA PHE A 192 8.56 10.59 -3.90
C PHE A 192 9.97 11.09 -4.19
N VAL A 193 10.41 12.09 -3.45
CA VAL A 193 11.75 12.68 -3.58
C VAL A 193 12.50 12.62 -2.25
N SER A 194 13.81 12.48 -2.34
CA SER A 194 14.72 12.63 -1.21
C SER A 194 15.93 13.46 -1.63
N PHE A 195 16.60 14.07 -0.66
CA PHE A 195 17.84 14.82 -0.85
C PHE A 195 18.91 14.25 0.08
N ASP A 196 19.92 13.60 -0.50
CA ASP A 196 21.06 13.03 0.23
C ASP A 196 22.37 13.33 -0.51
N GLY A 197 23.48 13.46 0.23
CA GLY A 197 24.81 13.70 -0.33
C GLY A 197 24.99 14.99 -1.16
N GLY A 198 23.98 15.88 -1.20
CA GLY A 198 23.95 17.05 -2.08
C GLY A 198 23.21 16.84 -3.41
N GLN A 199 22.54 15.70 -3.60
CA GLN A 199 21.80 15.34 -4.81
C GLN A 199 20.34 15.01 -4.48
N TRP A 200 19.43 15.40 -5.39
CA TRP A 200 18.04 14.96 -5.38
C TRP A 200 17.90 13.63 -6.13
N ASP A 201 17.07 12.74 -5.60
CA ASP A 201 16.65 11.50 -6.26
C ASP A 201 15.12 11.35 -6.19
N CYS A 202 14.53 10.58 -7.10
CA CYS A 202 13.09 10.42 -7.22
C CYS A 202 12.67 8.96 -7.46
N GLN A 203 11.76 8.46 -6.63
CA GLN A 203 11.10 7.17 -6.80
C GLN A 203 9.63 7.32 -7.17
N ILE A 204 9.20 6.46 -8.09
CA ILE A 204 7.83 6.39 -8.62
C ILE A 204 7.12 5.22 -7.93
N ILE A 205 5.89 5.45 -7.47
CA ILE A 205 5.02 4.43 -6.86
C ILE A 205 3.66 4.37 -7.56
N ASP A 206 2.83 3.37 -7.20
CA ASP A 206 1.44 3.20 -7.65
C ASP A 206 1.26 2.68 -9.10
N TYR A 207 2.02 1.62 -9.45
CA TYR A 207 2.06 0.95 -10.76
C TYR A 207 0.76 0.24 -11.20
N ASP A 208 -0.42 0.58 -10.68
CA ASP A 208 -1.68 -0.10 -10.99
C ASP A 208 -2.04 -0.04 -12.47
N TRP A 209 -1.73 1.09 -13.13
CA TRP A 209 -2.06 1.32 -14.55
C TRP A 209 -0.84 1.14 -15.47
N ALA A 210 0.32 0.83 -14.90
CA ALA A 210 1.59 0.83 -15.62
C ALA A 210 1.77 -0.36 -16.57
N GLY A 211 2.51 -0.12 -17.66
CA GLY A 211 2.72 -1.11 -18.71
C GLY A 211 3.49 -0.55 -19.89
N ARG A 212 3.41 -1.23 -21.03
CA ARG A 212 3.98 -0.72 -22.29
C ARG A 212 2.95 0.12 -23.02
N GLU A 213 3.42 1.11 -23.76
CA GLU A 213 2.56 1.91 -24.64
C GLU A 213 1.83 1.01 -25.65
N GLY A 214 0.53 1.27 -25.86
CA GLY A 214 -0.34 0.43 -26.68
C GLY A 214 -0.91 -0.82 -25.99
N GLU A 215 -0.38 -1.24 -24.83
CA GLU A 215 -0.85 -2.43 -24.10
C GLU A 215 -1.74 -2.11 -22.88
N VAL A 216 -1.68 -0.89 -22.34
CA VAL A 216 -2.45 -0.46 -21.17
C VAL A 216 -3.51 0.56 -21.53
N ARG A 217 -4.62 0.53 -20.77
CA ARG A 217 -5.75 1.44 -20.88
C ARG A 217 -6.13 1.97 -19.52
N TYR A 218 -6.64 3.20 -19.46
CA TYR A 218 -7.20 3.74 -18.24
C TYR A 218 -8.44 2.95 -17.78
N PRO A 219 -8.67 2.80 -16.47
CA PRO A 219 -9.94 2.34 -15.93
C PRO A 219 -11.12 3.18 -16.45
N ILE A 220 -12.29 2.56 -16.58
CA ILE A 220 -13.53 3.28 -16.90
C ILE A 220 -13.82 4.28 -15.78
N GLY A 221 -14.13 5.52 -16.15
CA GLY A 221 -14.38 6.61 -15.20
C GLY A 221 -13.15 7.46 -14.85
N VAL A 222 -12.03 7.36 -15.56
CA VAL A 222 -10.95 8.37 -15.49
C VAL A 222 -11.33 9.62 -16.28
N TYR A 223 -11.29 10.78 -15.62
CA TYR A 223 -11.59 12.11 -16.20
C TYR A 223 -10.86 13.23 -15.45
N ARG A 224 -10.58 14.36 -16.13
CA ARG A 224 -10.02 15.57 -15.51
C ARG A 224 -11.05 16.21 -14.59
N ASN A 225 -10.66 16.55 -13.36
CA ASN A 225 -11.51 17.28 -12.41
C ASN A 225 -10.69 18.32 -11.62
N SER A 226 -11.34 19.06 -10.71
CA SER A 226 -10.71 20.12 -9.93
C SER A 226 -9.67 19.65 -8.90
N SER A 227 -9.65 18.35 -8.58
CA SER A 227 -8.73 17.75 -7.61
C SER A 227 -7.63 16.91 -8.27
N VAL A 228 -7.82 16.45 -9.51
CA VAL A 228 -6.84 15.68 -10.27
C VAL A 228 -6.85 16.15 -11.72
N TRP A 229 -5.75 16.75 -12.14
CA TRP A 229 -5.51 17.11 -13.53
C TRP A 229 -5.19 15.86 -14.36
N ARG A 230 -5.60 15.85 -15.63
CA ARG A 230 -5.35 14.79 -16.62
C ARG A 230 -5.18 15.39 -18.01
N PRO A 231 -4.42 14.80 -18.94
CA PRO A 231 -4.21 15.36 -20.28
C PRO A 231 -5.50 15.70 -21.02
N GLU A 232 -6.54 14.87 -20.92
CA GLU A 232 -7.83 15.09 -21.57
C GLU A 232 -9.01 15.11 -20.58
N GLN A 233 -10.17 15.60 -21.01
CA GLN A 233 -11.33 15.75 -20.14
C GLN A 233 -11.92 14.40 -19.71
N TYR A 234 -11.97 13.40 -20.59
CA TYR A 234 -12.40 12.03 -20.31
C TYR A 234 -11.41 11.09 -20.98
N MET A 235 -10.93 10.07 -20.26
CA MET A 235 -9.88 9.15 -20.75
C MET A 235 -10.20 7.67 -20.48
N GLY A 236 -11.34 7.39 -19.85
CA GLY A 236 -11.67 6.05 -19.35
C GLY A 236 -11.85 5.03 -20.47
N GLY A 237 -10.96 4.03 -20.51
CA GLY A 237 -10.89 3.03 -21.57
C GLY A 237 -9.92 3.37 -22.71
N ASP A 238 -9.40 4.59 -22.78
CA ASP A 238 -8.41 4.99 -23.78
C ASP A 238 -7.04 4.40 -23.49
N LEU A 239 -6.21 4.27 -24.53
CA LEU A 239 -4.82 3.83 -24.39
C LEU A 239 -4.04 4.85 -23.57
N ILE A 240 -3.22 4.36 -22.64
CA ILE A 240 -2.24 5.19 -21.97
C ILE A 240 -1.06 5.39 -22.92
N THR A 241 -0.52 6.60 -22.99
CA THR A 241 0.58 7.00 -23.88
C THR A 241 1.71 7.64 -23.09
N LEU A 242 2.91 7.72 -23.68
CA LEU A 242 4.05 8.43 -23.10
C LEU A 242 3.77 9.93 -22.95
N ASP A 243 3.03 10.52 -23.91
CA ASP A 243 2.61 11.91 -23.83
C ASP A 243 1.68 12.18 -22.65
N HIS A 244 0.87 11.20 -22.20
CA HIS A 244 0.04 11.39 -21.02
C HIS A 244 0.89 11.57 -19.76
N ASP A 245 1.87 10.69 -19.55
CA ASP A 245 2.83 10.78 -18.44
C ASP A 245 3.58 12.12 -18.48
N ARG A 246 4.15 12.48 -19.64
CA ARG A 246 4.88 13.73 -19.85
C ARG A 246 4.02 14.95 -19.49
N LEU A 247 2.79 15.04 -20.03
CA LEU A 247 1.89 16.15 -19.79
C LEU A 247 1.44 16.24 -18.32
N THR A 248 1.25 15.11 -17.63
CA THR A 248 0.94 15.14 -16.18
C THR A 248 2.10 15.66 -15.34
N VAL A 249 3.34 15.29 -15.67
CA VAL A 249 4.54 15.79 -14.98
C VAL A 249 4.77 17.26 -15.30
N GLU A 250 4.63 17.68 -16.56
CA GLU A 250 4.73 19.08 -16.97
C GLU A 250 3.67 19.99 -16.32
N GLU A 251 2.44 19.51 -16.07
CA GLU A 251 1.45 20.30 -15.33
C GLU A 251 1.83 20.45 -13.86
N PHE A 252 2.25 19.35 -13.22
CA PHE A 252 2.62 19.31 -11.81
C PHE A 252 3.88 20.13 -11.50
N LEU A 253 4.88 20.13 -12.40
CA LEU A 253 6.15 20.83 -12.21
C LEU A 253 6.13 22.32 -12.59
N LYS A 254 4.97 22.96 -12.76
CA LYS A 254 4.86 24.42 -13.00
C LYS A 254 5.10 25.22 -11.72
#